data_AF-A0A0R1GK28-F1
#
_entry.id   AF-A0A0R1GK28-F1
#
_cell.length_a   1.000
_cell.length_b   1.000
_cell.length_c   1.000
_cell.angle_alpha   90.00
_cell.angle_beta   90.00
_cell.angle_gamma   90.00
#
_symmetry.space_group_name_H-M   'P 1'
#
loop_
_entity.id
_entity.type
_entity.pdbx_description
1 polymer ?
#
loop_
_entity_poly.entity_id
_entity_poly.type
_entity_poly.pdbx_seq_one_letter_code
_entity_poly.pdbx_strand_id
1 'polypeptide(L)'
;MESPIVLENIDKWVQDFAGNDELVILAMKTMLDNNVRSYKYMSKILQDWESKGFKSVSDVNIYEQQRQAKKQAKRSNFQAQQPVQKETLPDWAQPGYTPEQDPASKPDGGLKASLAGLKKLRQEHGI
;
A
#
# COMPACT_ATOMS: atom_id res chain seq x y z
N MET A 1 -22.50 -15.38 -24.00
CA MET A 1 -23.25 -14.48 -24.90
C MET A 1 -23.28 -13.13 -24.23
N GLU A 2 -22.54 -12.17 -24.78
CA GLU A 2 -22.63 -10.79 -24.31
C GLU A 2 -24.04 -10.28 -24.67
N SER A 3 -24.70 -9.60 -23.74
CA SER A 3 -26.10 -9.21 -23.92
C SER A 3 -26.22 -8.23 -25.10
N PRO A 4 -27.17 -8.39 -26.03
CA PRO A 4 -27.33 -7.51 -27.20
C PRO A 4 -27.45 -6.03 -26.82
N ILE A 5 -27.95 -5.75 -25.61
CA ILE A 5 -28.04 -4.40 -25.02
C ILE A 5 -26.66 -3.74 -24.86
N VAL A 6 -25.62 -4.53 -24.56
CA VAL A 6 -24.25 -4.02 -24.38
C VAL A 6 -23.67 -3.52 -25.70
N LEU A 7 -23.94 -4.24 -26.80
CA LEU A 7 -23.47 -3.85 -28.14
C LEU A 7 -24.14 -2.55 -28.61
N GLU A 8 -25.45 -2.40 -28.41
CA GLU A 8 -26.15 -1.14 -28.73
C GLU A 8 -25.59 0.04 -27.95
N ASN A 9 -25.25 -0.17 -26.67
CA ASN A 9 -24.66 0.87 -25.86
C ASN A 9 -23.23 1.22 -26.28
N ILE A 10 -22.44 0.25 -26.73
CA ILE A 10 -21.10 0.49 -27.29
C ILE A 10 -21.22 1.36 -28.54
N ASP A 11 -22.16 1.06 -29.43
CA ASP A 11 -22.40 1.84 -30.64
C ASP A 11 -22.75 3.31 -30.32
N LYS A 12 -23.62 3.53 -29.32
CA LYS A 12 -23.93 4.88 -28.82
C LYS A 12 -22.69 5.64 -28.36
N TRP A 13 -21.81 4.99 -27.60
CA TRP A 13 -20.56 5.63 -27.18
C TRP A 13 -19.66 6.01 -28.36
N VAL A 14 -19.54 5.14 -29.37
CA VAL A 14 -18.78 5.46 -30.58
C VAL A 14 -19.36 6.69 -31.28
N GLN A 15 -20.70 6.80 -31.37
CA GLN A 15 -21.37 7.98 -31.92
C GLN A 15 -21.11 9.25 -31.08
N ASP A 16 -21.17 9.16 -29.75
CA ASP A 16 -20.91 10.29 -28.84
C ASP A 16 -19.47 10.83 -28.96
N PHE A 17 -18.49 9.95 -29.24
CA PHE A 17 -17.11 10.32 -29.52
C PHE A 17 -16.85 10.68 -31.00
N ALA A 18 -17.89 11.08 -31.73
CA ALA A 18 -17.82 11.47 -33.15
C ALA A 18 -17.25 10.38 -34.07
N GLY A 19 -17.53 9.11 -33.76
CA GLY A 19 -17.07 7.95 -34.55
C GLY A 19 -15.70 7.41 -34.13
N ASN A 20 -15.11 7.87 -33.04
CA ASN A 20 -13.81 7.42 -32.58
C ASN A 20 -13.92 6.14 -31.73
N ASP A 21 -13.87 4.99 -32.39
CA ASP A 21 -13.89 3.66 -31.76
C ASP A 21 -12.60 3.34 -31.00
N GLU A 22 -11.47 3.96 -31.35
CA GLU A 22 -10.19 3.77 -30.67
C GLU A 22 -10.27 4.13 -29.17
N LEU A 23 -11.04 5.16 -28.82
CA LEU A 23 -11.31 5.52 -27.43
C LEU A 23 -12.05 4.41 -26.71
N VAL A 24 -13.09 3.86 -27.33
CA VAL A 24 -13.88 2.77 -26.71
C VAL A 24 -13.03 1.52 -26.53
N ILE A 25 -12.20 1.17 -27.51
CA ILE A 25 -11.25 0.06 -27.43
C ILE A 25 -10.23 0.29 -26.31
N LEU A 26 -9.71 1.51 -26.17
CA LEU A 26 -8.76 1.84 -25.10
C LEU A 26 -9.41 1.75 -23.70
N ALA A 27 -10.69 2.14 -23.57
CA ALA A 27 -11.44 1.99 -22.34
C ALA A 27 -11.62 0.50 -21.97
N MET A 28 -11.92 -0.35 -22.96
CA MET A 28 -11.96 -1.80 -22.76
C MET A 28 -10.61 -2.36 -22.34
N LYS A 29 -9.52 -1.94 -22.99
CA LYS A 29 -8.16 -2.37 -22.61
C LYS A 29 -7.86 -1.99 -21.16
N THR A 30 -8.19 -0.78 -20.75
CA THR A 30 -8.03 -0.30 -19.38
C THR A 30 -8.86 -1.12 -18.39
N MET A 31 -10.10 -1.45 -18.75
CA MET A 31 -10.97 -2.31 -17.95
C MET A 31 -10.36 -3.70 -17.72
N LEU A 32 -9.82 -4.31 -18.80
CA LEU A 32 -9.15 -5.62 -18.74
C LEU A 32 -7.86 -5.60 -17.92
N ASP A 33 -7.08 -4.52 -18.02
CA ASP A 33 -5.85 -4.34 -17.23
C ASP A 33 -6.14 -4.29 -15.72
N ASN A 34 -7.31 -3.76 -15.35
CA ASN A 34 -7.82 -3.77 -13.98
C ASN A 34 -8.53 -5.09 -13.60
N ASN A 35 -8.48 -6.11 -14.47
CA ASN A 35 -9.16 -7.41 -14.33
C ASN A 35 -10.69 -7.29 -14.11
N VAL A 36 -11.30 -6.23 -14.66
CA VAL A 36 -12.75 -6.04 -14.66
C VAL A 36 -13.28 -6.39 -16.05
N ARG A 37 -14.46 -7.01 -16.13
CA ARG A 37 -15.15 -7.28 -17.41
C ARG A 37 -16.62 -6.91 -17.28
N SER A 38 -16.88 -5.66 -16.93
CA SER A 38 -18.22 -5.14 -16.69
C SER A 38 -18.45 -3.91 -17.53
N TYR A 39 -19.53 -3.92 -18.32
CA TYR A 39 -19.98 -2.75 -19.07
C TYR A 39 -20.11 -1.50 -18.17
N LYS A 40 -20.60 -1.66 -16.93
CA LYS A 40 -20.73 -0.56 -15.96
C LYS A 40 -19.39 0.12 -15.63
N TYR A 41 -18.29 -0.65 -15.65
CA TYR A 41 -16.96 -0.10 -15.42
C TYR A 41 -16.45 0.64 -16.66
N MET A 42 -16.63 0.05 -17.85
CA MET A 42 -16.31 0.68 -19.12
C MET A 42 -17.07 2.01 -19.30
N SER A 43 -18.39 2.02 -19.08
CA SER A 43 -19.21 3.22 -19.18
C SER A 43 -18.75 4.32 -18.22
N LYS A 44 -18.25 3.94 -17.04
CA LYS A 44 -17.71 4.90 -16.06
C LYS A 44 -16.37 5.50 -16.51
N ILE A 45 -15.51 4.72 -17.16
CA ILE A 45 -14.28 5.24 -17.77
C ILE A 45 -14.63 6.24 -18.89
N LEU A 46 -15.56 5.86 -19.77
CA LEU A 46 -15.97 6.70 -20.89
C LEU A 46 -16.63 8.00 -20.42
N GLN A 47 -17.50 7.96 -19.41
CA GLN A 47 -18.07 9.15 -18.77
C GLN A 47 -17.00 10.07 -18.19
N ASP A 48 -15.98 9.51 -17.52
CA ASP A 48 -14.87 10.30 -16.96
C ASP A 48 -14.04 11.00 -18.06
N TRP A 49 -13.90 10.37 -19.23
CA TRP A 49 -13.21 10.94 -20.38
C TRP A 49 -14.05 11.99 -21.11
N GLU A 50 -15.34 11.73 -21.28
CA GLU A 50 -16.31 12.66 -21.88
C GLU A 50 -16.47 13.92 -21.03
N SER A 51 -16.57 13.78 -19.70
CA SER A 51 -16.58 14.90 -18.75
C SER A 51 -15.30 15.76 -18.79
N LYS A 52 -14.18 15.19 -19.24
CA LYS A 52 -12.91 15.92 -19.43
C LYS A 52 -12.74 16.47 -20.84
N GLY A 53 -13.68 16.17 -21.75
CA GLY A 53 -13.65 16.60 -23.14
C GLY A 53 -12.57 15.91 -23.97
N PHE A 54 -12.16 14.69 -23.62
CA PHE A 54 -11.20 13.94 -24.41
C PHE A 54 -11.84 13.47 -25.71
N LYS A 55 -11.31 13.95 -26.84
CA LYS A 55 -11.81 13.61 -28.19
C LYS A 55 -10.80 12.78 -29.00
N SER A 56 -9.57 12.67 -28.50
CA SER A 56 -8.49 11.94 -29.14
C SER A 56 -7.80 10.97 -28.19
N VAL A 57 -7.29 9.87 -28.74
CA VAL A 57 -6.44 8.91 -28.04
C VAL A 57 -5.20 9.59 -27.44
N SER A 58 -4.70 10.66 -28.08
CA SER A 58 -3.57 11.44 -27.56
C SER A 58 -3.88 12.07 -26.20
N ASP A 59 -5.07 12.65 -26.04
CA ASP A 59 -5.49 13.28 -24.78
C ASP A 59 -5.59 12.25 -23.65
N VAL A 60 -6.13 11.07 -23.97
CA VAL A 60 -6.23 9.96 -23.02
C VAL A 60 -4.85 9.44 -22.62
N ASN A 61 -3.93 9.32 -23.58
CA ASN A 61 -2.57 8.87 -23.28
C ASN A 61 -1.85 9.85 -22.35
N ILE A 62 -1.98 11.16 -22.59
CA ILE A 62 -1.44 12.20 -21.71
C ILE A 62 -2.08 12.10 -20.32
N TYR A 63 -3.39 11.89 -20.25
CA TYR A 63 -4.11 11.73 -18.98
C TYR A 63 -3.66 10.48 -18.20
N GLU A 64 -3.52 9.34 -18.86
CA GLU A 64 -3.06 8.10 -18.22
C GLU A 64 -1.61 8.22 -17.73
N GLN A 65 -0.72 8.86 -18.51
CA GLN A 65 0.64 9.17 -18.05
C GLN A 65 0.63 10.04 -16.79
N GLN A 66 -0.16 11.11 -16.77
CA GLN A 66 -0.32 11.95 -15.59
C GLN A 66 -0.87 11.16 -14.38
N ARG A 67 -1.82 10.27 -14.61
CA ARG A 67 -2.42 9.42 -13.58
C ARG A 67 -1.38 8.47 -12.99
N GLN A 68 -0.56 7.84 -13.82
CA GLN A 68 0.53 6.97 -13.38
C GLN A 68 1.60 7.74 -12.61
N ALA A 69 2.02 8.90 -13.10
CA ALA A 69 2.97 9.77 -12.39
C ALA A 69 2.45 10.19 -11.01
N LYS A 70 1.17 10.59 -10.91
CA LYS A 70 0.52 10.91 -9.63
C LYS A 70 0.46 9.70 -8.69
N LYS A 71 0.23 8.48 -9.21
CA LYS A 71 0.22 7.24 -8.40
C LYS A 71 1.61 6.93 -7.85
N GLN A 72 2.66 7.14 -8.63
CA GLN A 72 4.05 6.97 -8.18
C GLN A 72 4.46 8.02 -7.16
N ALA A 73 4.14 9.31 -7.41
CA ALA A 73 4.42 10.40 -6.48
C ALA A 73 3.72 10.24 -5.13
N LYS A 74 2.48 9.72 -5.12
CA LYS A 74 1.81 9.38 -3.86
C LYS A 74 2.56 8.27 -3.11
N ARG A 75 2.97 7.20 -3.79
CA ARG A 75 3.72 6.10 -3.16
C ARG A 75 5.04 6.57 -2.52
N SER A 76 5.80 7.40 -3.22
CA SER A 76 7.05 7.94 -2.69
C SER A 76 6.81 8.88 -1.51
N ASN A 77 5.77 9.72 -1.57
CA ASN A 77 5.41 10.62 -0.49
C ASN A 77 4.91 9.87 0.76
N PHE A 78 4.17 8.78 0.60
CA PHE A 78 3.79 7.90 1.72
C PHE A 78 5.01 7.25 2.38
N GLN A 79 6.06 6.92 1.63
CA GLN A 79 7.31 6.40 2.21
C GLN A 79 8.16 7.49 2.87
N ALA A 80 8.15 8.71 2.34
CA ALA A 80 8.87 9.86 2.90
C ALA A 80 8.22 10.42 4.18
N GLN A 81 6.91 10.26 4.35
CA GLN A 81 6.15 10.76 5.51
C GLN A 81 5.95 9.72 6.62
N GLN A 82 6.53 8.52 6.52
CA GLN A 82 6.57 7.62 7.67
C GLN A 82 7.35 8.34 8.78
N PRO A 83 6.72 8.66 9.93
CA PRO A 83 7.48 9.22 11.05
C PRO A 83 8.48 8.14 11.43
N VAL A 84 9.76 8.41 11.20
CA VAL A 84 10.84 7.60 11.76
C VAL A 84 10.63 7.69 13.27
N GLN A 85 10.00 6.65 13.84
CA GLN A 85 9.83 6.51 15.28
C GLN A 85 11.24 6.54 15.85
N LYS A 86 11.64 7.68 16.41
CA LYS A 86 12.87 7.79 17.17
C LYS A 86 12.58 7.12 18.49
N GLU A 87 12.66 5.79 18.51
CA GLU A 87 12.55 5.00 19.73
C GLU A 87 13.69 5.44 20.64
N THR A 88 13.40 6.38 21.54
CA THR A 88 14.28 6.63 22.68
C THR A 88 14.25 5.36 23.50
N LEU A 89 15.38 4.64 23.49
CA LEU A 89 15.56 3.47 24.32
C LEU A 89 15.14 3.83 25.75
N PRO A 90 14.17 3.11 26.35
CA PRO A 90 13.77 3.36 27.72
C PRO A 90 14.97 3.34 28.65
N ASP A 91 14.89 4.04 29.77
CA ASP A 91 16.03 4.20 30.69
C ASP A 91 16.62 2.85 31.16
N TRP A 92 15.79 1.80 31.24
CA TRP A 92 16.23 0.44 31.59
C TRP A 92 17.10 -0.26 30.52
N ALA A 93 17.06 0.19 29.27
CA ALA A 93 17.77 -0.40 28.12
C ALA A 93 19.09 0.30 27.81
N GLN A 94 19.48 1.30 28.61
CA GLN A 94 20.72 2.05 28.44
C GLN A 94 21.92 1.23 28.95
N PRO A 95 23.05 1.17 28.22
CA PRO A 95 24.25 0.49 28.69
C PRO A 95 24.80 1.21 29.94
N GLY A 96 24.66 0.56 31.10
CA GLY A 96 25.05 1.14 32.39
C GLY A 96 23.87 1.53 33.29
N TYR A 97 22.62 1.23 32.91
CA TYR A 97 21.48 1.39 33.81
C TYR A 97 21.65 0.54 35.07
N THR A 98 21.66 1.21 36.22
CA THR A 98 21.57 0.57 37.54
C THR A 98 20.24 1.02 38.12
N PRO A 99 19.26 0.12 38.35
CA PRO A 99 18.01 0.53 38.98
C PRO A 99 18.34 1.10 40.36
N GLU A 100 18.04 2.38 40.58
CA GLU A 100 18.15 3.00 41.90
C GLU A 100 17.30 2.19 42.86
N GLN A 101 17.95 1.55 43.81
CA GLN A 101 17.28 0.83 44.89
C GLN A 101 16.61 1.86 45.78
N ASP A 102 15.29 1.77 45.93
CA ASP A 102 14.55 2.48 46.98
C ASP A 102 15.30 2.37 48.31
N PRO A 103 15.45 3.46 49.09
CA PRO A 103 16.20 3.46 50.36
C PRO A 103 15.61 2.57 51.47
N ALA A 104 14.62 1.72 51.16
CA ALA A 104 14.00 0.76 52.07
C ALA A 104 14.51 -0.69 51.92
N SER A 105 15.36 -1.02 50.95
CA SER A 105 15.86 -2.39 50.79
C SER A 105 17.27 -2.55 51.37
N LYS A 106 17.32 -3.07 52.60
CA LYS A 106 18.55 -3.46 53.32
C LYS A 106 19.43 -4.41 52.47
N PRO A 107 20.77 -4.41 52.68
CA PRO A 107 21.69 -5.14 51.83
C PRO A 107 21.84 -6.59 52.32
N ASP A 108 21.08 -7.51 51.77
CA ASP A 108 21.38 -8.94 51.93
C ASP A 108 22.01 -9.48 50.66
N GLY A 109 23.33 -9.64 50.72
CA GLY A 109 24.17 -10.13 49.64
C GLY A 109 23.68 -11.48 49.11
N GLY A 110 23.05 -11.48 47.95
CA GLY A 110 22.46 -12.70 47.38
C GLY A 110 22.66 -12.91 45.88
N LEU A 111 23.30 -11.99 45.16
CA LEU A 111 23.25 -12.04 43.69
C LEU A 111 24.39 -12.84 43.03
N LYS A 112 25.50 -13.12 43.74
CA LYS A 112 26.56 -14.00 43.21
C LYS A 112 26.24 -15.49 43.33
N ALA A 113 25.34 -15.89 44.24
CA ALA A 113 24.97 -17.28 44.46
C ALA A 113 24.06 -17.82 43.34
N SER A 114 23.17 -16.97 42.80
CA SER A 114 22.18 -17.40 41.79
C SER A 114 22.75 -17.61 40.37
N LEU A 115 23.89 -17.00 40.03
CA LEU A 115 24.54 -17.26 38.74
C LEU A 115 25.35 -18.58 38.76
N ALA A 116 25.87 -18.98 39.93
CA ALA A 116 26.61 -20.22 40.10
C ALA A 116 25.69 -21.46 40.04
N GLY A 117 24.44 -21.34 40.52
CA GLY A 117 23.44 -22.42 40.44
C GLY A 117 22.95 -22.69 39.01
N LEU A 118 22.76 -21.64 38.19
CA LEU A 118 22.23 -21.78 36.83
C LEU A 118 23.22 -22.41 35.85
N LYS A 119 24.53 -22.32 36.12
CA LYS A 119 25.57 -22.94 35.28
C LYS A 119 25.67 -24.45 35.50
N LYS A 120 25.29 -24.94 36.69
CA LYS A 120 25.39 -26.35 37.06
C LYS A 120 24.27 -27.22 36.44
N LEU A 121 23.09 -26.65 36.20
CA LEU A 121 21.96 -27.39 35.63
C LEU A 121 22.04 -27.61 34.11
N ARG A 122 22.99 -26.99 33.41
CA ARG A 122 23.21 -27.22 31.96
C ARG A 122 24.10 -28.44 31.67
N GLN A 123 24.84 -28.97 32.66
CA GLN A 123 25.74 -30.12 32.46
C GLN A 123 25.08 -31.49 32.70
N GLU A 124 23.95 -31.58 33.40
CA GLU A 124 23.36 -32.88 33.77
C GLU A 124 22.24 -33.37 32.84
N HIS A 125 21.73 -32.55 31.91
CA HIS A 125 20.77 -33.01 30.89
C HIS A 125 21.11 -32.45 29.51
N GLY A 126 21.99 -33.16 28.79
CA GLY A 126 22.31 -32.89 27.38
C GLY A 126 23.43 -33.77 26.83
N ILE A 127 23.11 -35.06 26.60
CA ILE A 127 23.90 -36.17 25.99
C ILE A 127 25.18 -36.55 26.75
#